data_AF-A0A9D9TPR1-F1
#
_entry.id   AF-A0A9D9TPR1-F1
#
_cell.length_a   1.000
_cell.length_b   1.000
_cell.length_c   1.000
_cell.angle_alpha   90.00
_cell.angle_beta   90.00
_cell.angle_gamma   90.00
#
_symmetry.space_group_name_H-M   'P 1'
#
loop_
_entity.id
_entity.type
_entity.pdbx_description
1 polymer ?
#
loop_
_entity_poly.entity_id
_entity_poly.type
_entity_poly.pdbx_seq_one_letter_code
_entity_poly.pdbx_strand_id
1 'polypeptide(L)' 'MNSNKNLGDKIRVLRKMIDLNQDNLAEVLNVSQQTYSRMKNTSKINGEQLDIIAKVLGVK' A
#
# COMPACT_ATOMS: atom_id res chain seq x y z
N MET A 1 -19.51 -1.88 13.72
CA MET A 1 -18.43 -1.36 12.85
C MET A 1 -17.16 -2.11 13.20
N ASN A 2 -16.80 -3.12 12.40
CA ASN A 2 -15.74 -4.08 12.77
C ASN A 2 -14.35 -3.44 12.65
N SER A 3 -13.66 -3.32 13.78
CA SER A 3 -12.31 -2.78 13.96
C SER A 3 -11.19 -3.70 13.46
N ASN A 4 -11.36 -4.35 12.30
CA ASN A 4 -10.24 -4.98 11.62
C ASN A 4 -9.66 -3.95 10.67
N LYS A 5 -8.80 -3.06 11.19
CA LYS A 5 -8.07 -2.06 10.40
C LYS A 5 -7.09 -2.81 9.49
N ASN A 6 -7.59 -3.29 8.35
CA ASN A 6 -6.82 -4.03 7.37
C ASN A 6 -5.57 -3.23 6.96
N LEU A 7 -4.47 -3.92 6.72
CA LEU A 7 -3.20 -3.30 6.31
C LEU A 7 -3.36 -2.32 5.12
N GLY A 8 -4.26 -2.64 4.19
CA GLY A 8 -4.62 -1.77 3.07
C GLY A 8 -5.17 -0.39 3.48
N ASP A 9 -5.83 -0.26 4.63
CA ASP A 9 -6.27 1.04 5.15
C ASP A 9 -5.11 1.87 5.69
N LYS A 10 -4.15 1.25 6.36
CA LYS A 10 -2.94 1.94 6.84
C LYS A 10 -2.11 2.46 5.66
N ILE A 11 -1.93 1.63 4.63
CA ILE A 11 -1.23 2.01 3.40
C ILE A 11 -1.99 3.13 2.69
N ARG A 12 -3.33 3.05 2.61
CA ARG A 12 -4.16 4.12 2.03
C ARG A 12 -3.99 5.45 2.76
N VAL A 13 -3.93 5.43 4.09
CA VAL A 13 -3.76 6.64 4.92
C VAL A 13 -2.36 7.22 4.73
N LEU A 14 -1.30 6.41 4.79
CA LEU A 14 0.08 6.87 4.57
C LEU A 14 0.29 7.42 3.16
N ARG A 15 -0.23 6.74 2.14
CA ARG A 15 -0.21 7.20 0.75
C ARG A 15 -0.82 8.60 0.61
N LYS A 16 -1.96 8.84 1.26
CA LYS A 16 -2.65 10.13 1.22
C LYS A 16 -1.89 11.22 1.97
N MET A 17 -1.14 10.88 3.03
CA MET A 17 -0.33 11.86 3.77
C MET A 17 0.82 12.43 2.95
N ILE A 18 1.33 11.67 1.96
CA ILE A 18 2.42 12.09 1.08
C ILE A 18 1.94 12.49 -0.33
N ASP A 19 0.64 12.70 -0.51
CA ASP A 19 -0.03 13.05 -1.78
C ASP A 19 0.33 12.14 -2.98
N LEU A 20 0.62 10.88 -2.70
CA LEU A 20 0.97 9.91 -3.74
C LEU A 20 -0.33 9.31 -4.29
N ASN A 21 -0.56 9.30 -5.60
CA ASN A 21 -1.76 8.66 -6.16
C ASN A 21 -1.63 7.10 -6.15
N GLN A 22 -2.73 6.37 -6.37
CA GLN A 22 -2.71 4.89 -6.30
C GLN A 22 -1.88 4.27 -7.44
N ASP A 23 -1.72 5.00 -8.54
CA ASP A 23 -1.14 4.52 -9.80
C ASP A 23 0.38 4.61 -9.73
N ASN A 24 0.87 5.74 -9.22
CA ASN A 24 2.26 5.98 -8.86
C ASN A 24 2.75 4.93 -7.85
N LEU A 25 1.94 4.55 -6.85
CA LEU A 25 2.35 3.52 -5.90
C LEU A 25 2.45 2.14 -6.55
N ALA A 26 1.56 1.79 -7.48
CA ALA A 26 1.63 0.53 -8.21
C ALA A 26 2.87 0.49 -9.12
N GLU A 27 3.17 1.60 -9.80
CA GLU A 27 4.36 1.77 -10.65
C GLU A 27 5.66 1.63 -9.84
N VAL A 28 5.74 2.29 -8.67
CA VAL A 28 6.91 2.20 -7.80
C VAL A 28 7.08 0.80 -7.21
N LEU A 29 5.99 0.09 -6.95
CA LEU A 29 6.02 -1.31 -6.54
C LEU A 29 6.29 -2.27 -7.70
N ASN A 30 6.41 -1.76 -8.94
CA ASN A 30 6.55 -2.52 -10.17
C ASN A 30 5.49 -3.63 -10.31
N VAL A 31 4.25 -3.31 -9.93
CA VAL A 31 3.10 -4.21 -10.02
C VAL A 31 1.98 -3.55 -10.83
N SER A 32 1.15 -4.38 -11.46
CA SER A 32 -0.04 -3.85 -12.14
C SER A 32 -1.01 -3.20 -11.15
N GLN A 33 -1.76 -2.20 -11.61
CA GLN A 33 -2.85 -1.57 -10.86
C GLN A 33 -3.85 -2.61 -10.30
N GLN A 34 -4.13 -3.67 -11.07
CA GLN A 34 -5.02 -4.77 -10.65
C GLN A 34 -4.40 -5.58 -9.52
N THR A 35 -3.10 -5.88 -9.62
CA THR A 35 -2.33 -6.54 -8.57
C THR A 35 -2.36 -5.71 -7.29
N TYR A 36 -2.10 -4.40 -7.38
CA TYR A 36 -2.18 -3.50 -6.23
C TYR A 36 -3.60 -3.43 -5.63
N SER A 37 -4.64 -3.36 -6.46
CA SER A 37 -6.03 -3.33 -5.99
C SER A 37 -6.40 -4.61 -5.22
N ARG A 38 -5.95 -5.77 -5.72
CA ARG A 38 -6.10 -7.07 -5.02
C ARG A 38 -5.26 -7.11 -3.73
N MET A 39 -4.03 -6.61 -3.75
CA MET A 39 -3.15 -6.54 -2.57
C MET A 39 -3.68 -5.61 -1.48
N LYS A 40 -4.34 -4.51 -1.85
CA LYS A 40 -4.95 -3.60 -0.86
C LYS A 40 -6.17 -4.25 -0.20
N ASN A 41 -6.96 -4.98 -0.97
CA ASN A 41 -8.22 -5.57 -0.52
C ASN A 41 -8.04 -6.92 0.18
N THR A 42 -6.93 -7.61 -0.07
CA THR A 42 -6.56 -8.85 0.60
C THR A 42 -5.46 -8.53 1.61
N SER A 43 -5.55 -8.98 2.85
CA SER A 43 -4.52 -8.74 3.88
C SER A 43 -3.19 -9.47 3.61
N LYS A 44 -2.85 -9.71 2.33
CA LYS A 44 -1.72 -10.49 1.82
C LYS A 44 -0.70 -9.56 1.15
N ILE A 45 -0.09 -8.68 1.93
CA ILE A 45 1.13 -7.99 1.54
C ILE A 45 2.27 -8.67 2.30
N ASN A 46 3.28 -9.14 1.59
CA ASN A 46 4.44 -9.78 2.21
C ASN A 46 5.42 -8.74 2.76
N GLY A 47 6.41 -9.16 3.55
CA GLY A 47 7.37 -8.26 4.19
C GLY A 47 8.19 -7.42 3.21
N GLU A 48 8.62 -8.01 2.09
CA GLU A 48 9.39 -7.32 1.05
C GLU A 48 8.59 -6.18 0.40
N GLN A 49 7.31 -6.42 0.10
CA GLN A 49 6.42 -5.39 -0.40
C GLN A 49 6.16 -4.31 0.65
N LEU A 50 6.07 -4.69 1.93
CA LEU A 50 5.93 -3.74 3.03
C LEU A 50 7.16 -2.82 3.14
N ASP A 51 8.36 -3.36 2.99
CA ASP A 51 9.62 -2.60 3.03
C ASP A 51 9.75 -1.64 1.84
N ILE A 52 9.33 -2.06 0.65
CA ILE A 52 9.27 -1.16 -0.52
C ILE A 52 8.26 -0.04 -0.24
N ILE A 53 7.07 -0.37 0.24
CA ILE A 53 6.05 0.63 0.63
C ILE A 53 6.62 1.58 1.70
N ALA A 54 7.30 1.07 2.73
CA ALA A 54 7.91 1.89 3.78
C ALA A 54 8.98 2.85 3.24
N LYS A 55 9.86 2.35 2.36
CA LYS A 55 10.88 3.17 1.65
C LYS A 55 10.25 4.28 0.83
N VAL A 56 9.19 3.98 0.09
CA VAL A 56 8.48 4.94 -0.78
C VAL A 56 7.72 5.97 0.03
N LEU A 57 7.16 5.55 1.16
CA LEU A 57 6.46 6.43 2.08
C LEU A 57 7.40 7.21 3.01
N GLY A 58 8.72 6.96 2.95
CA GLY A 58 9.72 7.62 3.79
C GLY A 58 9.63 7.27 5.27
N VAL A 59 8.97 6.16 5.63
CA VAL A 59 8.84 5.67 7.00
C VAL A 59 9.89 4.57 7.23
N LYS A 60 10.72 4.73 8.27
CA LYS A 60 11.74 3.77 8.69
C LYS A 60 11.18 2.72 9.64
#